data_AF-H0YL81-F1
#
_entry.id   AF-H0YL81-F1
#
_cell.length_a   1.000
_cell.length_b   1.000
_cell.length_c   1.000
_cell.angle_alpha   90.00
_cell.angle_beta   90.00
_cell.angle_gamma   90.00
#
_symmetry.space_group_name_H-M   'P 1'
#
loop_
_entity.id
_entity.type
_entity.pdbx_description
1 polymer ?
#
loop_
_entity_poly.entity_id
_entity_poly.type
_entity_poly.pdbx_seq_one_letter_code
_entity_poly.pdbx_strand_id
1 'polypeptide(L)'
;MQSPPHLAVCRSNKSPWVCLTCSSVHCGRYVNGHAKKHYEDAQVPLTNHKKSEKQDKVQHTVCMDCSSYSTYCYRCDDFVVNDTKLGLVQKVREHLQNLENSAFTADRHKKRKLLENSTLNSKLLK
;
A
#
# COMPACT_ATOMS: atom_id res chain seq x y z
N MET A 1 -23.75 3.20 17.18
CA MET A 1 -22.37 3.73 17.01
C MET A 1 -21.88 3.26 15.65
N GLN A 2 -21.59 4.18 14.72
CA GLN A 2 -21.13 3.84 13.37
C GLN A 2 -19.61 3.58 13.43
N SER A 3 -19.18 2.42 12.97
CA SER A 3 -17.77 2.05 12.86
C SER A 3 -17.10 2.77 11.68
N PRO A 4 -15.81 3.15 11.77
CA PRO A 4 -15.11 3.77 10.65
C PRO A 4 -14.86 2.73 9.54
N PRO A 5 -15.23 2.99 8.27
CA PRO A 5 -15.39 1.93 7.27
C PRO A 5 -14.11 1.59 6.48
N HIS A 6 -12.89 1.69 7.03
CA HIS A 6 -11.70 1.56 6.16
C HIS A 6 -10.43 0.88 6.69
N LEU A 7 -10.49 0.13 7.80
CA LEU A 7 -9.30 -0.61 8.30
C LEU A 7 -9.52 -2.12 8.50
N ALA A 8 -10.74 -2.64 8.33
CA ALA A 8 -11.10 -4.00 8.74
C ALA A 8 -11.23 -5.02 7.59
N VAL A 9 -10.83 -4.67 6.37
CA VAL A 9 -11.24 -5.47 5.20
C VAL A 9 -10.36 -6.70 4.97
N CYS A 10 -9.07 -6.71 5.38
CA CYS A 10 -8.20 -7.86 5.15
C CYS A 10 -7.19 -8.10 6.28
N ARG A 11 -7.11 -9.33 6.80
CA ARG A 11 -6.06 -9.75 7.74
C ARG A 11 -4.81 -10.32 7.05
N SER A 12 -4.80 -10.36 5.72
CA SER A 12 -3.65 -10.88 4.96
C SER A 12 -2.56 -9.82 4.84
N ASN A 13 -1.34 -10.18 5.20
CA ASN A 13 -0.11 -9.43 4.92
C ASN A 13 0.54 -9.83 3.59
N LYS A 14 -0.12 -10.67 2.78
CA LYS A 14 0.39 -11.15 1.49
C LYS A 14 0.00 -10.19 0.38
N SER A 15 0.97 -9.83 -0.47
CA SER A 15 0.81 -8.95 -1.64
C SER A 15 -0.07 -7.73 -1.31
N PRO A 16 0.46 -6.78 -0.51
CA PRO A 16 -0.19 -5.50 -0.29
C PRO A 16 -0.09 -4.63 -1.55
N TRP A 17 -1.21 -4.03 -1.93
CA TRP A 17 -1.32 -3.10 -3.05
C TRP A 17 -1.79 -1.74 -2.55
N VAL A 18 -1.06 -0.70 -2.91
CA VAL A 18 -1.41 0.69 -2.59
C VAL A 18 -2.13 1.34 -3.77
N CYS A 19 -3.27 1.98 -3.50
CA CYS A 19 -3.95 2.82 -4.49
C CYS A 19 -3.16 4.11 -4.72
N LEU A 20 -2.85 4.44 -5.98
CA LEU A 20 -2.08 5.64 -6.31
C LEU A 20 -2.91 6.94 -6.23
N THR A 21 -4.23 6.82 -6.10
CA THR A 21 -5.14 7.96 -5.98
C THR A 21 -5.33 8.40 -4.53
N CYS A 22 -5.44 7.47 -3.58
CA CYS A 22 -5.80 7.77 -2.19
C CYS A 22 -4.90 7.14 -1.13
N SER A 23 -3.84 6.44 -1.54
CA SER A 23 -2.88 5.77 -0.65
C SER A 23 -3.46 4.67 0.25
N SER A 24 -4.72 4.26 0.04
CA SER A 24 -5.30 3.11 0.74
C SER A 24 -4.61 1.81 0.32
N VAL A 25 -4.38 0.92 1.29
CA VAL A 25 -3.69 -0.36 1.06
C VAL A 25 -4.69 -1.51 1.19
N HIS A 26 -4.69 -2.39 0.19
CA HIS A 26 -5.55 -3.55 0.12
C HIS A 26 -4.77 -4.78 -0.35
N CYS A 27 -5.24 -5.99 -0.08
CA CYS A 27 -4.59 -7.17 -0.63
C CYS A 27 -4.87 -7.31 -2.13
N GLY A 28 -3.92 -7.92 -2.84
CA GLY A 28 -3.98 -8.08 -4.29
C GLY A 28 -5.13 -8.95 -4.81
N ARG A 29 -5.30 -8.93 -6.14
CA ARG A 29 -6.34 -9.67 -6.89
C ARG A 29 -6.31 -11.18 -6.65
N TYR A 30 -5.12 -11.75 -6.46
CA TYR A 30 -4.91 -13.20 -6.25
C TYR A 30 -4.96 -13.61 -4.78
N VAL A 31 -5.20 -12.66 -3.87
CA VAL A 31 -5.45 -12.92 -2.46
C VAL A 31 -6.95 -12.92 -2.23
N ASN A 32 -7.52 -11.86 -1.63
CA ASN A 32 -8.97 -11.73 -1.46
C ASN A 32 -9.59 -10.70 -2.41
N GLY A 33 -8.82 -10.11 -3.34
CA GLY A 33 -9.36 -9.20 -4.34
C GLY A 33 -9.75 -7.81 -3.84
N HIS A 34 -9.36 -7.41 -2.63
CA HIS A 34 -9.80 -6.14 -2.04
C HIS A 34 -9.34 -4.88 -2.78
N ALA A 35 -8.17 -4.91 -3.43
CA ALA A 35 -7.74 -3.80 -4.27
C ALA A 35 -8.66 -3.62 -5.50
N LYS A 36 -9.20 -4.72 -6.06
CA LYS A 36 -10.19 -4.68 -7.14
C LYS A 36 -11.54 -4.17 -6.64
N LYS A 37 -12.01 -4.71 -5.51
CA LYS A 37 -13.24 -4.25 -4.85
C LYS A 37 -13.20 -2.74 -4.54
N HIS A 38 -12.05 -2.24 -4.07
CA HIS A 38 -11.85 -0.81 -3.82
C HIS A 38 -12.09 0.05 -5.07
N TYR A 39 -11.58 -0.38 -6.22
CA TYR A 39 -11.85 0.29 -7.50
C TYR A 39 -13.34 0.24 -7.84
N GLU A 40 -13.98 -0.93 -7.73
CA GLU A 40 -15.40 -1.15 -8.07
C GLU A 40 -16.33 -0.27 -7.20
N ASP A 41 -16.09 -0.24 -5.88
CA ASP A 41 -16.87 0.56 -4.92
C ASP A 41 -16.74 2.07 -5.20
N ALA A 42 -15.55 2.55 -5.59
CA ALA A 42 -15.32 3.96 -5.92
C ALA A 42 -16.08 4.42 -7.17
N GLN A 43 -16.40 3.51 -8.10
CA GLN A 43 -17.13 3.85 -9.31
C GLN A 43 -18.63 4.06 -9.06
N VAL A 44 -19.21 3.38 -8.06
CA VAL A 44 -20.64 3.47 -7.77
C VAL A 44 -21.03 4.93 -7.47
N PRO A 45 -21.94 5.56 -8.23
CA PRO A 45 -22.50 6.85 -7.86
C PRO A 45 -23.29 6.69 -6.57
N LEU A 46 -22.97 7.44 -5.52
CA LEU A 46 -23.81 7.51 -4.32
C LEU A 46 -25.17 8.06 -4.75
N THR A 47 -26.18 7.21 -4.82
CA THR A 47 -27.51 7.52 -5.38
C THR A 47 -28.36 8.45 -4.50
N ASN A 48 -27.81 9.07 -3.44
CA ASN A 48 -28.62 9.69 -2.38
C ASN A 48 -28.24 11.10 -1.93
N HIS A 49 -27.52 11.91 -2.72
CA HIS A 49 -27.41 13.34 -2.40
C HIS A 49 -27.68 14.22 -3.61
N LYS A 50 -28.58 15.19 -3.39
CA LYS A 50 -29.01 16.25 -4.31
C LYS A 50 -27.84 16.76 -5.14
N LYS A 51 -28.10 16.95 -6.45
CA LYS A 51 -27.29 17.70 -7.41
C LYS A 51 -26.66 18.93 -6.74
N SER A 52 -25.39 18.86 -6.34
CA SER A 52 -24.58 20.04 -6.08
C SER A 52 -23.26 19.87 -6.81
N GLU A 53 -23.17 20.60 -7.91
CA GLU A 53 -21.96 21.02 -8.61
C GLU A 53 -21.02 19.94 -9.15
N LYS A 54 -20.32 20.33 -10.20
CA LYS A 54 -19.47 19.52 -11.08
C LYS A 54 -18.18 19.13 -10.33
N GLN A 55 -18.31 18.27 -9.31
CA GLN A 55 -17.15 17.73 -8.60
C GLN A 55 -16.61 16.56 -9.43
N ASP A 56 -15.43 16.75 -10.01
CA ASP A 56 -14.70 15.71 -10.75
C ASP A 56 -14.58 14.48 -9.85
N LYS A 57 -15.29 13.41 -10.20
CA LYS A 57 -15.39 12.21 -9.36
C LYS A 57 -14.03 11.51 -9.42
N VAL A 58 -13.25 11.61 -8.35
CA VAL A 58 -11.90 11.06 -8.26
C VAL A 58 -11.94 9.54 -8.50
N GLN A 59 -11.26 9.05 -9.55
CA GLN A 59 -11.27 7.63 -9.93
C GLN A 59 -10.06 6.89 -9.35
N HIS A 60 -10.32 5.78 -8.68
CA HIS A 60 -9.31 4.96 -7.99
C HIS A 60 -8.88 3.78 -8.87
N THR A 61 -8.33 4.07 -10.05
CA THR A 61 -8.15 3.07 -11.12
C THR A 61 -6.82 2.32 -11.07
N VAL A 62 -5.78 2.89 -10.43
CA VAL A 62 -4.42 2.36 -10.47
C VAL A 62 -3.92 2.00 -9.08
N CYS A 63 -3.38 0.79 -8.95
CA CYS A 63 -2.71 0.31 -7.74
C CYS A 63 -1.30 -0.23 -8.04
N MET A 64 -0.42 -0.18 -7.05
CA MET A 64 0.95 -0.71 -7.11
C MET A 64 1.16 -1.74 -6.00
N ASP A 65 1.72 -2.90 -6.35
CA ASP A 65 2.14 -3.91 -5.37
C ASP A 65 3.37 -3.42 -4.60
N CYS A 66 3.35 -3.46 -3.27
CA CYS A 66 4.43 -2.87 -2.47
C CYS A 66 5.70 -3.74 -2.40
N SER A 67 5.69 -4.96 -2.96
CA SER A 67 6.84 -5.87 -2.93
C SER A 67 7.52 -6.00 -4.30
N SER A 68 6.74 -6.25 -5.34
CA SER A 68 7.22 -6.36 -6.72
C SER A 68 7.22 -5.03 -7.47
N TYR A 69 6.61 -3.99 -6.89
CA TYR A 69 6.42 -2.67 -7.51
C TYR A 69 5.56 -2.68 -8.78
N SER A 70 5.04 -3.84 -9.18
CA SER A 70 4.15 -3.97 -10.35
C SER A 70 2.95 -3.05 -10.21
N THR A 71 2.62 -2.33 -11.29
CA THR A 71 1.51 -1.37 -11.31
C THR A 71 0.40 -1.92 -12.19
N TYR A 72 -0.85 -1.86 -11.74
CA TYR A 72 -1.99 -2.40 -12.45
C TYR A 72 -3.13 -1.39 -12.52
N CYS A 73 -3.73 -1.27 -13.70
CA CYS A 73 -4.89 -0.42 -13.94
C CYS A 73 -6.15 -1.29 -14.07
N TYR A 74 -7.05 -1.20 -13.09
CA TYR A 74 -8.30 -1.97 -13.10
C TYR A 74 -9.28 -1.53 -14.18
N ARG A 75 -9.15 -0.30 -14.69
CA ARG A 75 -9.97 0.19 -15.81
C ARG A 75 -9.52 -0.36 -17.15
N CYS A 76 -8.20 -0.48 -17.35
CA CYS A 76 -7.63 -1.06 -18.57
C CYS A 76 -7.54 -2.59 -18.51
N ASP A 77 -7.74 -3.17 -17.32
CA ASP A 77 -7.55 -4.59 -17.02
C ASP A 77 -6.12 -5.08 -17.33
N ASP A 78 -5.13 -4.19 -17.25
CA ASP A 78 -3.75 -4.47 -17.68
C ASP A 78 -2.69 -3.85 -16.77
N PHE A 79 -1.47 -4.40 -16.85
CA PHE A 79 -0.30 -3.86 -16.18
C PHE A 79 0.14 -2.55 -16.83
N VAL A 80 0.47 -1.57 -15.98
CA VAL A 80 1.00 -0.29 -16.40
C VAL A 80 2.52 -0.41 -16.50
N VAL A 81 3.02 -0.36 -17.73
CA VAL A 81 4.46 -0.40 -18.03
C VAL A 81 5.04 1.01 -18.17
N ASN A 82 4.29 1.91 -18.79
CA ASN A 82 4.73 3.29 -19.03
C ASN A 82 4.39 4.21 -17.85
N ASP A 83 5.23 5.21 -17.61
CA ASP A 83 4.97 6.26 -16.62
C ASP A 83 4.32 7.49 -17.26
N THR A 84 3.77 8.33 -16.40
CA THR A 84 3.47 9.73 -16.66
C THR A 84 4.72 10.52 -17.05
N LYS A 85 4.55 11.63 -17.78
CA LYS A 85 5.65 12.55 -18.14
C LYS A 85 6.42 13.09 -16.93
N LEU A 86 5.78 13.16 -15.77
CA LEU A 86 6.35 13.67 -14.53
C LEU A 86 7.06 12.60 -13.69
N GLY A 87 7.07 11.34 -14.16
CA GLY A 87 7.71 10.22 -13.47
C GLY A 87 7.06 9.90 -12.12
N LEU A 88 5.75 10.12 -11.97
CA LEU A 88 5.08 9.97 -10.67
C LEU A 88 5.03 8.52 -10.22
N VAL A 89 4.83 7.55 -11.15
CA VAL A 89 4.81 6.13 -10.79
C VAL A 89 6.20 5.71 -10.32
N GLN A 90 7.25 6.15 -11.00
CA GLN A 90 8.63 5.88 -10.65
C GLN A 90 9.00 6.48 -9.28
N LYS A 91 8.57 7.71 -8.98
CA LYS A 91 8.77 8.33 -7.65
C LYS A 91 8.13 7.50 -6.53
N VAL A 92 6.94 6.95 -6.76
CA VAL A 92 6.30 6.06 -5.78
C VAL A 92 7.11 4.76 -5.60
N ARG A 93 7.61 4.16 -6.68
CA ARG A 93 8.48 2.97 -6.58
C ARG A 93 9.73 3.26 -5.76
N GLU A 94 10.43 4.34 -6.07
CA GLU A 94 11.65 4.75 -5.34
C GLU A 94 11.36 5.00 -3.86
N HIS A 95 10.24 5.64 -3.55
CA HIS A 95 9.83 5.86 -2.17
C HIS A 95 9.63 4.53 -1.41
N LEU A 96 8.90 3.57 -2.01
CA LEU A 96 8.68 2.27 -1.39
C LEU A 96 9.98 1.47 -1.22
N GLN A 97 10.87 1.48 -2.21
CA GLN A 97 12.19 0.83 -2.14
C GLN A 97 13.06 1.42 -1.02
N ASN A 98 13.04 2.75 -0.87
CA ASN A 98 13.78 3.42 0.20
C ASN A 98 13.25 3.04 1.59
N LEU A 99 11.93 2.90 1.73
CA LEU A 99 11.33 2.41 2.98
C LEU A 99 11.77 0.98 3.30
N GLU A 100 11.76 0.07 2.33
CA GLU A 100 12.23 -1.31 2.50
C GLU A 100 13.71 -1.37 2.92
N ASN A 101 14.56 -0.59 2.26
CA ASN A 101 15.99 -0.47 2.59
C ASN A 101 16.20 0.07 4.02
N SER A 102 15.40 1.05 4.43
CA SER A 102 15.47 1.65 5.76
C SER A 102 15.00 0.70 6.87
N ALA A 103 13.97 -0.10 6.61
CA ALA A 103 13.52 -1.14 7.54
C ALA A 103 14.64 -2.16 7.77
N PHE A 104 15.30 -2.60 6.70
CA PHE A 104 16.40 -3.55 6.79
C PHE A 104 17.63 -3.00 7.51
N THR A 105 17.96 -1.71 7.36
CA THR A 105 19.03 -1.09 8.17
C THR A 105 18.64 -1.02 9.65
N ALA A 106 17.41 -0.63 9.97
CA ALA A 106 16.92 -0.55 11.35
C ALA A 106 16.95 -1.92 12.06
N ASP A 107 16.50 -2.98 11.39
CA ASP A 107 16.53 -4.35 11.94
C ASP A 107 17.95 -4.85 12.23
N ARG A 108 18.91 -4.55 11.35
CA ARG A 108 20.33 -4.87 11.59
C ARG A 108 20.88 -4.15 12.81
N HIS A 109 20.55 -2.87 12.99
CA HIS A 109 20.95 -2.10 14.18
C HIS A 109 20.35 -2.69 15.46
N LYS A 110 19.07 -3.09 15.42
CA LYS A 110 18.39 -3.75 16.55
C LYS A 110 19.04 -5.10 16.88
N LYS A 111 19.33 -5.93 15.89
CA LYS A 111 20.01 -7.23 16.07
C LYS A 111 21.41 -7.05 16.69
N ARG A 112 22.18 -6.06 16.22
CA ARG A 112 23.50 -5.73 16.78
C ARG A 112 23.41 -5.34 18.26
N LYS A 113 22.48 -4.44 18.62
CA LYS A 113 22.27 -4.00 20.01
C LYS A 113 21.84 -5.15 20.93
N LEU A 114 21.00 -6.06 20.44
CA LEU A 114 20.59 -7.24 21.20
C LEU A 114 21.75 -8.21 21.45
N LEU A 115 22.59 -8.46 20.44
CA LEU A 115 23.78 -9.30 20.59
C LEU A 115 24.81 -8.70 21.55
N GLU A 116 25.03 -7.38 21.47
CA GLU A 116 25.95 -6.66 22.37
C GLU A 116 25.48 -6.73 23.83
N ASN A 117 24.18 -6.51 24.08
CA ASN A 117 23.59 -6.64 25.42
C ASN A 117 23.68 -8.08 25.96
N SER A 118 23.49 -9.09 25.11
CA SER A 118 23.63 -10.50 25.53
C SER A 118 25.07 -10.87 25.92
N THR A 119 26.05 -10.28 25.22
CA THR A 119 27.48 -10.48 25.51
C THR A 119 27.89 -9.78 26.81
N LEU A 120 27.30 -8.64 27.13
CA LEU A 120 27.55 -7.94 28.39
C LEU A 120 26.98 -8.72 29.58
N ASN A 121 25.74 -9.20 29.48
CA ASN A 121 25.07 -9.94 30.54
C ASN A 121 25.75 -11.29 30.84
N SER A 122 26.28 -11.98 29.83
CA SER A 122 27.03 -13.23 30.02
C SER A 122 28.40 -13.06 30.69
N LYS A 123 28.99 -11.87 30.66
CA LYS A 123 30.23 -11.53 31.38
C LYS A 123 30.01 -11.13 32.84
N LEU A 124 28.79 -10.69 33.19
CA LEU A 124 28.43 -10.29 34.55
C LEU A 124 27.99 -11.48 35.43
N LEU A 125 27.69 -12.63 34.81
CA LEU A 125 27.23 -13.85 35.48
C LEU A 125 28.35 -14.90 35.72
N LYS A 126 29.62 -14.49 35.59
CA LYS A 126 30.80 -15.29 36.00
C LYS A 126 31.53 -14.57 37.11
#